data_AF-G2GWQ0-F1
#
_entry.id   AF-G2GWQ0-F1
#
_cell.length_a   1.000
_cell.length_b   1.000
_cell.length_c   1.000
_cell.angle_alpha   90.00
_cell.angle_beta   90.00
_cell.angle_gamma   90.00
#
_symmetry.space_group_name_H-M   'P 1'
#
loop_
_entity.id
_entity.type
_entity.pdbx_description
1 polymer ?
#
loop_
_entity_poly.entity_id
_entity_poly.type
_entity_poly.pdbx_seq_one_letter_code
_entity_poly.pdbx_strand_id
1 'polypeptide(L)'
;MNMNVDMHVGENNVEAPSINPNVSMAADSASSNDKDVYNYALDTLNDIYNFLASLSTNLYAQIRNDTATARDEQKESNDVDAIIAKVSEETDPKATRPLDQQIIDFMTAHGIKVGDKSIADYINSRGHTDKHAGQLDKGELTAVKNALDNAANRSTDLSSQNQLKLQNLLQNLNNTINNESSYIKQRGDLISTIIRNTA
;
A
#
# COMPACT_ATOMS: atom_id res chain seq x y z
N MET A 1 24.65 -39.19 -6.22
CA MET A 1 24.10 -38.26 -5.20
C MET A 1 24.41 -36.86 -5.71
N ASN A 2 23.66 -36.25 -6.63
CA ASN A 2 22.24 -35.91 -6.74
C ASN A 2 21.65 -35.15 -5.54
N MET A 3 21.08 -34.00 -5.91
CA MET A 3 20.25 -33.02 -5.17
C MET A 3 21.03 -31.85 -4.57
N ASN A 4 20.60 -30.59 -4.73
CA ASN A 4 19.69 -29.94 -5.68
C ASN A 4 19.92 -28.44 -5.47
N VAL A 5 19.86 -27.66 -6.54
CA VAL A 5 19.76 -26.20 -6.49
C VAL A 5 18.44 -25.84 -5.81
N ASP A 6 18.43 -24.89 -4.88
CA ASP A 6 17.27 -24.02 -4.78
C ASP A 6 17.61 -22.62 -4.30
N MET A 7 17.23 -21.67 -5.15
CA MET A 7 17.10 -20.26 -4.84
C MET A 7 15.95 -20.09 -3.87
N HIS A 8 16.13 -19.32 -2.80
CA HIS A 8 14.99 -18.60 -2.25
C HIS A 8 15.38 -17.17 -1.95
N VAL A 9 14.81 -16.32 -2.79
CA VAL A 9 14.67 -14.88 -2.65
C VAL A 9 14.29 -14.56 -1.21
N GLY A 10 15.01 -13.63 -0.59
CA GLY A 10 14.57 -13.01 0.65
C GLY A 10 13.30 -12.23 0.38
N GLU A 11 12.16 -12.91 0.47
CA GLU A 11 10.89 -12.28 0.74
C GLU A 11 11.07 -11.53 2.06
N ASN A 12 11.17 -10.21 1.97
CA ASN A 12 10.93 -9.35 3.11
C ASN A 12 9.54 -9.73 3.62
N ASN A 13 9.53 -10.51 4.69
CA ASN A 13 8.41 -10.78 5.57
C ASN A 13 7.90 -9.41 6.06
N VAL A 14 7.12 -8.73 5.23
CA VAL A 14 6.03 -7.91 5.72
C VAL A 14 5.13 -8.97 6.33
N GLU A 15 5.23 -9.15 7.64
CA GLU A 15 4.23 -9.91 8.39
C GLU A 15 2.88 -9.46 7.84
N ALA A 16 2.21 -10.37 7.13
CA ALA A 16 0.78 -10.24 6.92
C ALA A 16 0.22 -9.90 8.30
N PRO A 17 -0.60 -8.83 8.44
CA PRO A 17 -1.10 -8.42 9.74
C PRO A 17 -1.57 -9.68 10.45
N SER A 18 -0.91 -10.00 11.57
CA SER A 18 -1.09 -11.28 12.24
C SER A 18 -2.59 -11.43 12.47
N ILE A 19 -3.21 -12.35 11.73
CA ILE A 19 -4.61 -12.65 11.92
C ILE A 19 -4.61 -13.32 13.28
N ASN A 20 -4.97 -12.55 14.30
CA ASN A 20 -5.43 -13.11 15.54
C ASN A 20 -6.94 -13.29 15.34
N PRO A 21 -7.43 -14.48 14.93
CA PRO A 21 -8.86 -14.70 14.76
C PRO A 21 -9.57 -14.75 16.12
N ASN A 22 -8.88 -14.44 17.21
CA ASN A 22 -9.49 -14.33 18.51
C ASN A 22 -10.22 -12.97 18.65
N VAL A 23 -11.24 -12.80 17.81
CA VAL A 23 -12.48 -12.20 18.31
C VAL A 23 -12.91 -13.17 19.40
N SER A 24 -12.53 -12.87 20.64
CA SER A 24 -13.05 -13.59 21.78
C SER A 24 -14.56 -13.42 21.71
N MET A 25 -15.23 -14.44 21.17
CA MET A 25 -16.57 -14.82 21.58
C MET A 25 -16.43 -15.16 23.06
N ALA A 26 -16.33 -14.12 23.89
CA ALA A 26 -16.62 -14.23 25.30
C ALA A 26 -18.09 -14.65 25.32
N ALA A 27 -18.29 -15.95 25.40
CA ALA A 27 -19.53 -16.55 25.82
C ALA A 27 -19.76 -16.07 27.27
N ASP A 28 -20.23 -14.83 27.39
CA ASP A 28 -20.82 -14.36 28.62
C ASP A 28 -22.15 -15.09 28.74
N SER A 29 -22.09 -16.15 29.54
CA SER A 29 -23.19 -17.05 29.80
C SER A 29 -24.06 -16.45 30.89
N ALA A 30 -24.96 -15.54 30.50
CA ALA A 30 -26.09 -15.17 31.33
C ALA A 30 -27.30 -14.73 30.48
N SER A 31 -28.32 -15.60 30.48
CA SER A 31 -29.74 -15.30 30.29
C SER A 31 -30.30 -15.12 28.87
N SER A 32 -31.13 -16.12 28.52
CA SER A 32 -32.29 -16.09 27.62
C SER A 32 -32.08 -16.02 26.10
N ASN A 33 -32.86 -16.85 25.43
CA ASN A 33 -33.19 -16.89 24.01
C ASN A 33 -33.83 -15.56 23.49
N ASP A 34 -33.29 -14.40 23.82
CA ASP A 34 -34.01 -13.10 23.73
C ASP A 34 -33.35 -12.06 22.80
N LYS A 35 -32.26 -12.43 22.10
CA LYS A 35 -31.89 -11.68 20.90
C LYS A 35 -32.76 -12.18 19.75
N ASP A 36 -33.90 -11.52 19.56
CA ASP A 36 -34.72 -11.61 18.35
C ASP A 36 -33.80 -11.75 17.12
N VAL A 37 -34.08 -12.70 16.20
CA VAL A 37 -33.22 -12.99 15.03
C VAL A 37 -32.89 -11.71 14.24
N TYR A 38 -33.82 -10.73 14.26
CA TYR A 38 -33.64 -9.42 13.67
C TYR A 38 -32.65 -8.52 14.42
N ASN A 39 -32.61 -8.57 15.76
CA ASN A 39 -31.63 -7.81 16.55
C ASN A 39 -30.23 -8.42 16.41
N TYR A 40 -30.12 -9.75 16.35
CA TYR A 40 -28.86 -10.43 16.05
C TYR A 40 -28.33 -10.10 14.64
N ALA A 41 -29.21 -10.10 13.63
CA ALA A 41 -28.85 -9.70 12.26
C ALA A 41 -28.40 -8.23 12.21
N LEU A 42 -29.06 -7.34 12.95
CA LEU A 42 -28.73 -5.92 12.99
C LEU A 42 -27.40 -5.66 13.73
N ASP A 43 -27.11 -6.38 14.82
CA ASP A 43 -25.80 -6.38 15.49
C ASP A 43 -24.69 -6.80 14.51
N THR A 44 -24.88 -7.91 13.79
CA THR A 44 -23.90 -8.41 12.80
C THR A 44 -23.67 -7.40 11.67
N LEU A 45 -24.72 -6.72 11.21
CA LEU A 45 -24.62 -5.67 10.18
C LEU A 45 -23.86 -4.44 10.68
N ASN A 46 -24.08 -4.04 11.93
CA ASN A 46 -23.33 -2.96 12.57
C ASN A 46 -21.83 -3.30 12.71
N ASP A 47 -21.49 -4.55 13.05
CA ASP A 47 -20.09 -5.00 13.11
C ASP A 47 -19.42 -4.95 11.73
N ILE A 48 -20.13 -5.40 10.69
CA ILE A 48 -19.67 -5.30 9.30
C ILE A 48 -19.49 -3.83 8.92
N TYR A 49 -20.45 -2.95 9.22
CA TYR A 49 -20.33 -1.52 8.93
C TYR A 49 -19.09 -0.90 9.60
N ASN A 50 -18.88 -1.17 10.89
CA ASN A 50 -17.72 -0.67 11.64
C ASN A 50 -16.39 -1.19 11.06
N PHE A 51 -16.35 -2.46 10.67
CA PHE A 51 -15.19 -3.04 9.99
C PHE A 51 -14.91 -2.38 8.64
N LEU A 52 -15.94 -2.20 7.81
CA LEU A 52 -15.81 -1.57 6.49
C LEU A 52 -15.43 -0.08 6.61
N ALA A 53 -15.96 0.63 7.61
CA ALA A 53 -15.58 2.01 7.90
C ALA A 53 -14.09 2.12 8.28
N SER A 54 -13.60 1.24 9.18
CA SER A 54 -12.19 1.17 9.55
C SER A 54 -11.29 0.84 8.35
N LEU A 55 -11.68 -0.15 7.53
CA LEU A 55 -10.95 -0.50 6.31
C LEU A 55 -10.89 0.66 5.32
N SER A 56 -11.99 1.40 5.18
CA SER A 56 -12.10 2.57 4.31
C SER A 56 -11.12 3.67 4.73
N THR A 57 -11.10 4.02 6.02
CA THR A 57 -10.14 5.00 6.56
C THR A 57 -8.70 4.59 6.29
N ASN A 58 -8.36 3.31 6.49
CA ASN A 58 -7.03 2.79 6.20
C ASN A 58 -6.68 2.87 4.70
N LEU A 59 -7.61 2.48 3.82
CA LEU A 59 -7.41 2.58 2.36
C LEU A 59 -7.24 4.04 1.91
N TYR A 60 -8.01 4.97 2.44
CA TYR A 60 -7.82 6.40 2.14
C TYR A 60 -6.45 6.91 2.58
N ALA A 61 -5.97 6.48 3.76
CA ALA A 61 -4.63 6.82 4.22
C ALA A 61 -3.56 6.25 3.29
N GLN A 62 -3.70 4.99 2.88
CA GLN A 62 -2.78 4.34 1.93
C GLN A 62 -2.78 5.05 0.57
N ILE A 63 -3.93 5.30 -0.04
CA ILE A 63 -4.03 6.02 -1.32
C ILE A 63 -3.33 7.38 -1.25
N ARG A 64 -3.53 8.13 -0.17
CA ARG A 64 -2.87 9.43 0.02
C ARG A 64 -1.36 9.28 0.13
N ASN A 65 -0.90 8.32 0.93
CA ASN A 65 0.51 8.04 1.12
C ASN A 65 1.17 7.62 -0.20
N ASP A 66 0.63 6.60 -0.87
CA ASP A 66 1.17 6.07 -2.13
C ASP A 66 1.20 7.13 -3.23
N THR A 67 0.18 8.00 -3.28
CA THR A 67 0.14 9.12 -4.24
C THR A 67 1.16 10.19 -3.91
N ALA A 68 1.40 10.47 -2.63
CA ALA A 68 2.45 11.42 -2.22
C ALA A 68 3.83 10.85 -2.53
N THR A 69 4.10 9.60 -2.12
CA THR A 69 5.34 8.88 -2.44
C THR A 69 5.61 8.84 -3.93
N ALA A 70 4.62 8.51 -4.78
CA ALA A 70 4.80 8.49 -6.23
C ALA A 70 5.21 9.87 -6.80
N ARG A 71 4.66 10.96 -6.26
CA ARG A 71 5.02 12.33 -6.67
C ARG A 71 6.44 12.68 -6.24
N ASP A 72 6.81 12.30 -5.03
CA ASP A 72 8.16 12.55 -4.50
C ASP A 72 9.20 11.72 -5.27
N GLU A 73 8.93 10.44 -5.53
CA GLU A 73 9.77 9.56 -6.37
C GLU A 73 9.95 10.15 -7.78
N GLN A 74 8.89 10.65 -8.40
CA GLN A 74 8.97 11.29 -9.72
C GLN A 74 9.78 12.58 -9.67
N LYS A 75 9.63 13.38 -8.61
CA LYS A 75 10.40 14.61 -8.42
C LYS A 75 11.89 14.29 -8.33
N GLU A 76 12.28 13.34 -7.49
CA GLU A 76 13.69 12.95 -7.35
C GLU A 76 14.23 12.31 -8.64
N SER A 77 13.40 11.56 -9.39
CA SER A 77 13.77 11.07 -10.74
C SER A 77 14.09 12.21 -11.71
N ASN A 78 13.26 13.26 -11.71
CA ASN A 78 13.48 14.46 -12.54
C ASN A 78 14.73 15.23 -12.10
N ASP A 79 15.03 15.27 -10.80
CA ASP A 79 16.25 15.89 -10.28
C ASP A 79 17.50 15.10 -10.74
N VAL A 80 17.45 13.77 -10.78
CA VAL A 80 18.52 12.94 -11.39
C VAL A 80 18.64 13.21 -12.90
N ASP A 81 17.53 13.37 -13.62
CA ASP A 81 17.54 13.71 -15.05
C ASP A 81 18.24 15.06 -15.31
N ALA A 82 18.03 16.04 -14.43
CA ALA A 82 18.74 17.32 -14.48
C ALA A 82 20.25 17.17 -14.22
N ILE A 83 20.68 16.23 -13.37
CA ILE A 83 22.10 15.91 -13.19
C ILE A 83 22.66 15.24 -14.45
N ILE A 84 21.92 14.30 -15.05
CA ILE A 84 22.29 13.64 -16.32
C ILE A 84 22.47 14.66 -17.46
N ALA A 85 21.58 15.65 -17.55
CA ALA A 85 21.66 16.72 -18.54
C ALA A 85 22.97 17.50 -18.38
N LYS A 86 23.31 17.89 -17.14
CA LYS A 86 24.56 18.61 -16.86
C LYS A 86 25.81 17.77 -17.18
N VAL A 87 25.81 16.47 -16.89
CA VAL A 87 26.90 15.56 -17.30
C VAL A 87 27.00 15.47 -18.82
N SER A 88 25.87 15.53 -19.53
CA SER A 88 25.83 15.42 -20.99
C SER A 88 26.29 16.69 -21.72
N GLU A 89 26.25 17.85 -21.06
CA GLU A 89 26.78 19.12 -21.60
C GLU A 89 28.31 19.19 -21.50
N GLU A 90 28.92 18.39 -20.65
CA GLU A 90 30.38 18.32 -20.54
C GLU A 90 30.99 17.67 -21.78
N THR A 91 32.10 18.24 -22.25
CA THR A 91 32.80 17.77 -23.47
C THR A 91 33.54 16.46 -23.26
N ASP A 92 33.72 16.05 -22.00
CA ASP A 92 34.37 14.80 -21.61
C ASP A 92 33.35 13.65 -21.62
N PRO A 93 33.51 12.62 -22.47
CA PRO A 93 32.63 11.44 -22.46
C PRO A 93 32.71 10.62 -21.16
N LYS A 94 33.67 10.93 -20.27
CA LYS A 94 33.78 10.37 -18.91
C LYS A 94 33.46 11.41 -17.83
N ALA A 95 32.69 12.45 -18.16
CA ALA A 95 32.15 13.36 -17.17
C ALA A 95 31.35 12.58 -16.11
N THR A 96 31.62 12.90 -14.85
CA THR A 96 30.96 12.26 -13.71
C THR A 96 30.54 13.33 -12.72
N ARG A 97 29.40 13.10 -12.05
CA ARG A 97 28.87 14.02 -11.04
C ARG A 97 28.34 13.26 -9.84
N PRO A 98 28.48 13.83 -8.63
CA PRO A 98 27.86 13.24 -7.46
C PRO A 98 26.34 13.37 -7.54
N LEU A 99 25.63 12.42 -6.92
CA LEU A 99 24.23 12.62 -6.59
C LEU A 99 24.10 13.67 -5.49
N ASP A 100 22.98 14.40 -5.53
CA ASP A 100 22.60 15.23 -4.40
C ASP A 100 22.24 14.34 -3.20
N GLN A 101 22.69 14.74 -2.00
CA GLN A 101 22.50 13.96 -0.77
C GLN A 101 21.01 13.68 -0.50
N GLN A 102 20.13 14.61 -0.86
CA GLN A 102 18.68 14.44 -0.75
C GLN A 102 18.17 13.18 -1.47
N ILE A 103 18.68 12.90 -2.68
CA ILE A 103 18.27 11.74 -3.47
C ILE A 103 18.77 10.46 -2.81
N ILE A 104 20.01 10.46 -2.28
CA ILE A 104 20.60 9.32 -1.57
C ILE A 104 19.81 9.00 -0.30
N ASP A 105 19.47 10.01 0.48
CA ASP A 105 18.69 9.87 1.72
C ASP A 105 17.28 9.38 1.39
N PHE A 106 16.66 9.95 0.36
CA PHE A 106 15.34 9.56 -0.09
C PHE A 106 15.29 8.10 -0.53
N MET A 107 16.20 7.67 -1.40
CA MET A 107 16.27 6.29 -1.87
C MET A 107 16.57 5.30 -0.74
N THR A 108 17.43 5.68 0.21
CA THR A 108 17.71 4.87 1.41
C THR A 108 16.46 4.73 2.28
N ALA A 109 15.77 5.85 2.55
CA ALA A 109 14.59 5.88 3.41
C ALA A 109 13.41 5.07 2.83
N HIS A 110 13.24 5.09 1.51
CA HIS A 110 12.17 4.36 0.81
C HIS A 110 12.59 2.96 0.36
N GLY A 111 13.83 2.53 0.65
CA GLY A 111 14.32 1.21 0.27
C GLY A 111 14.43 0.98 -1.23
N ILE A 112 14.59 2.06 -2.01
CA ILE A 112 14.71 2.00 -3.47
C ILE A 112 16.12 1.52 -3.81
N LYS A 113 16.20 0.40 -4.52
CA LYS A 113 17.46 -0.25 -4.92
C LYS A 113 17.75 0.00 -6.39
N VAL A 114 19.03 0.10 -6.71
CA VAL A 114 19.51 0.18 -8.10
C VAL A 114 20.02 -1.20 -8.49
N GLY A 115 19.22 -1.92 -9.26
CA GLY A 115 19.41 -3.37 -9.43
C GLY A 115 19.26 -4.08 -8.09
N ASP A 116 20.29 -4.83 -7.67
CA ASP A 116 20.28 -5.59 -6.42
C ASP A 116 20.93 -4.86 -5.24
N LYS A 117 21.39 -3.61 -5.44
CA LYS A 117 22.19 -2.87 -4.44
C LYS A 117 21.42 -1.69 -3.85
N SER A 118 21.71 -1.38 -2.59
CA SER A 118 21.30 -0.09 -2.01
C SER A 118 21.98 1.06 -2.76
N ILE A 119 21.44 2.27 -2.69
CA ILE A 119 22.06 3.43 -3.36
C ILE A 119 23.48 3.69 -2.84
N ALA A 120 23.72 3.51 -1.53
CA ALA A 120 25.05 3.65 -0.94
C ALA A 120 26.03 2.59 -1.47
N ASP A 121 25.61 1.32 -1.50
CA ASP A 121 26.45 0.23 -2.05
C ASP A 121 26.67 0.37 -3.55
N TYR A 122 25.66 0.87 -4.27
CA TYR A 122 25.76 1.17 -5.68
C TYR A 122 26.85 2.19 -5.93
N ILE A 123 26.79 3.35 -5.25
CA ILE A 123 27.79 4.42 -5.33
C ILE A 123 29.18 3.92 -4.91
N ASN A 124 29.29 3.22 -3.79
CA ASN A 124 30.58 2.71 -3.30
C ASN A 124 31.19 1.65 -4.22
N SER A 125 30.36 0.87 -4.93
CA SER A 125 30.84 -0.08 -5.92
C SER A 125 31.32 0.57 -7.22
N ARG A 126 31.00 1.84 -7.42
CA ARG A 126 31.45 2.68 -8.53
C ARG A 126 32.56 3.60 -8.04
N GLY A 127 33.75 3.02 -7.90
CA GLY A 127 34.98 3.78 -7.74
C GLY A 127 35.59 4.03 -9.11
N HIS A 128 35.30 5.17 -9.73
CA HIS A 128 36.14 5.63 -10.85
C HIS A 128 37.53 5.90 -10.27
N THR A 129 38.52 5.12 -10.70
CA THR A 129 39.87 5.07 -10.11
C THR A 129 40.61 6.40 -10.09
N ASP A 130 40.08 7.44 -10.74
CA ASP A 130 40.78 8.70 -10.96
C ASP A 130 40.01 9.99 -10.62
N LYS A 131 38.73 9.97 -10.22
CA LYS A 131 38.02 11.17 -9.76
C LYS A 131 36.93 10.83 -8.74
N HIS A 132 37.12 11.35 -7.53
CA HIS A 132 36.22 11.41 -6.37
C HIS A 132 35.22 10.25 -6.17
N ALA A 133 35.46 9.42 -5.14
CA ALA A 133 34.48 8.47 -4.62
C ALA A 133 33.11 9.16 -4.47
N GLY A 134 32.08 8.63 -5.12
CA GLY A 134 30.75 9.24 -5.12
C GLY A 134 30.29 9.85 -6.44
N GLN A 135 31.16 9.97 -7.44
CA GLN A 135 30.77 10.50 -8.76
C GLN A 135 30.25 9.38 -9.68
N LEU A 136 29.08 9.61 -10.27
CA LEU A 136 28.46 8.69 -11.22
C LEU A 136 28.55 9.23 -12.65
N ASP A 137 28.80 8.34 -13.60
CA ASP A 137 28.72 8.67 -15.03
C ASP A 137 27.25 8.74 -15.51
N LYS A 138 27.06 9.15 -16.76
CA LYS A 138 25.72 9.25 -17.38
C LYS A 138 24.94 7.93 -17.33
N GLY A 139 25.59 6.80 -17.59
CA GLY A 139 24.94 5.49 -17.57
C GLY A 139 24.53 5.07 -16.17
N GLU A 140 25.39 5.36 -15.19
CA GLU A 140 25.14 5.08 -13.77
C GLU A 140 24.00 5.95 -13.21
N LEU A 141 23.99 7.25 -13.53
CA LEU A 141 22.89 8.14 -13.21
C LEU A 141 21.58 7.71 -13.89
N THR A 142 21.65 7.24 -15.15
CA THR A 142 20.47 6.69 -15.85
C THR A 142 19.92 5.46 -15.15
N ALA A 143 20.77 4.60 -14.58
CA ALA A 143 20.32 3.45 -13.81
C ALA A 143 19.60 3.89 -12.51
N VAL A 144 20.09 4.93 -11.84
CA VAL A 144 19.42 5.51 -10.67
C VAL A 144 18.07 6.11 -11.05
N LYS A 145 18.01 6.89 -12.12
CA LYS A 145 16.76 7.44 -12.67
C LYS A 145 15.75 6.33 -12.96
N ASN A 146 16.17 5.27 -13.65
CA ASN A 146 15.29 4.14 -13.96
C ASN A 146 14.78 3.44 -12.70
N ALA A 147 15.57 3.35 -11.63
CA ALA A 147 15.12 2.79 -10.36
C ALA A 147 14.04 3.66 -9.71
N LEU A 148 14.20 4.99 -9.72
CA LEU A 148 13.20 5.95 -9.22
C LEU A 148 11.93 5.95 -10.07
N ASP A 149 12.03 5.92 -11.41
CA ASP A 149 10.87 5.83 -12.31
C ASP A 149 10.09 4.52 -12.07
N ASN A 150 10.80 3.41 -11.87
CA ASN A 150 10.16 2.13 -11.55
C ASN A 150 9.47 2.17 -10.18
N ALA A 151 10.06 2.84 -9.19
CA ALA A 151 9.44 3.03 -7.89
C ALA A 151 8.17 3.90 -8.01
N ALA A 152 8.24 5.03 -8.71
CA ALA A 152 7.10 5.93 -8.97
C ALA A 152 5.94 5.21 -9.66
N ASN A 153 6.24 4.40 -10.69
CA ASN A 153 5.25 3.59 -11.38
C ASN A 153 4.60 2.57 -10.43
N ARG A 154 5.40 1.87 -9.62
CA ARG A 154 4.90 0.92 -8.63
C ARG A 154 4.00 1.58 -7.58
N SER A 155 4.38 2.75 -7.07
CA SER A 155 3.59 3.51 -6.11
C SER A 155 2.27 4.00 -6.74
N THR A 156 2.30 4.44 -8.00
CA THR A 156 1.11 4.80 -8.78
C THR A 156 0.17 3.60 -8.98
N ASP A 157 0.73 2.43 -9.29
CA ASP A 157 -0.04 1.20 -9.45
C ASP A 157 -0.68 0.77 -8.13
N LEU A 158 0.04 0.88 -7.01
CA LEU A 158 -0.49 0.58 -5.69
C LEU A 158 -1.64 1.52 -5.31
N SER A 159 -1.49 2.83 -5.55
CA SER A 159 -2.56 3.81 -5.35
C SER A 159 -3.79 3.47 -6.20
N SER A 160 -3.60 3.11 -7.47
CA SER A 160 -4.69 2.70 -8.37
C SER A 160 -5.39 1.42 -7.89
N GLN A 161 -4.63 0.43 -7.43
CA GLN A 161 -5.19 -0.79 -6.82
C GLN A 161 -5.98 -0.48 -5.55
N ASN A 162 -5.48 0.42 -4.69
CA ASN A 162 -6.15 0.80 -3.46
C ASN A 162 -7.44 1.60 -3.75
N GLN A 163 -7.47 2.41 -4.81
CA GLN A 163 -8.71 3.04 -5.30
C GLN A 163 -9.75 2.01 -5.76
N LEU A 164 -9.35 0.96 -6.48
CA LEU A 164 -10.27 -0.12 -6.88
C LEU A 164 -10.82 -0.89 -5.68
N LYS A 165 -9.97 -1.21 -4.69
CA LYS A 165 -10.42 -1.81 -3.41
C LYS A 165 -11.44 -0.92 -2.71
N LEU A 166 -11.20 0.39 -2.66
CA LEU A 166 -12.13 1.36 -2.08
C LEU A 166 -13.46 1.39 -2.85
N GLN A 167 -13.45 1.33 -4.18
CA GLN A 167 -14.69 1.26 -4.97
C GLN A 167 -15.49 0.00 -4.65
N ASN A 168 -14.83 -1.17 -4.57
CA ASN A 168 -15.47 -2.42 -4.17
C ASN A 168 -16.03 -2.33 -2.74
N LEU A 169 -15.30 -1.69 -1.83
CA LEU A 169 -15.75 -1.46 -0.46
C LEU A 169 -17.02 -0.61 -0.40
N LEU A 170 -17.07 0.49 -1.17
CA LEU A 170 -18.24 1.36 -1.26
C LEU A 170 -19.46 0.64 -1.86
N GLN A 171 -19.25 -0.22 -2.87
CA GLN A 171 -20.31 -1.06 -3.42
C GLN A 171 -20.85 -2.04 -2.38
N ASN A 172 -19.95 -2.70 -1.64
CA ASN A 172 -20.34 -3.60 -0.56
C ASN A 172 -21.08 -2.87 0.56
N LEU A 173 -20.64 -1.66 0.94
CA LEU A 173 -21.35 -0.81 1.91
C LEU A 173 -22.78 -0.49 1.44
N ASN A 174 -22.95 -0.08 0.19
CA ASN A 174 -24.28 0.20 -0.36
C ASN A 174 -25.19 -1.04 -0.34
N ASN A 175 -24.64 -2.22 -0.66
CA ASN A 175 -25.38 -3.48 -0.60
C ASN A 175 -25.78 -3.83 0.85
N THR A 176 -24.87 -3.66 1.82
CA THR A 176 -25.14 -3.89 3.24
C THR A 176 -26.23 -2.96 3.77
N ILE A 177 -26.18 -1.66 3.45
CA ILE A 177 -27.20 -0.67 3.84
C ILE A 177 -28.57 -1.02 3.25
N ASN A 178 -28.62 -1.47 2.00
CA ASN A 178 -29.86 -1.91 1.37
C ASN A 178 -30.43 -3.16 2.05
N ASN A 179 -29.57 -4.13 2.39
CA ASN A 179 -29.97 -5.31 3.14
C ASN A 179 -30.49 -4.94 4.53
N GLU A 180 -29.81 -4.05 5.25
CA GLU A 180 -30.24 -3.53 6.55
C GLU A 180 -31.62 -2.87 6.48
N SER A 181 -31.81 -1.97 5.50
CA SER A 181 -33.09 -1.31 5.27
C SER A 181 -34.21 -2.31 4.99
N SER A 182 -33.92 -3.39 4.27
CA SER A 182 -34.86 -4.49 4.01
C SER A 182 -35.24 -5.22 5.30
N TYR A 183 -34.25 -5.57 6.14
CA TYR A 183 -34.51 -6.23 7.42
C TYR A 183 -35.34 -5.35 8.38
N ILE A 184 -35.04 -4.05 8.45
CA ILE A 184 -35.80 -3.08 9.26
C ILE A 184 -37.25 -3.01 8.77
N LYS A 185 -37.49 -2.94 7.45
CA LYS A 185 -38.83 -2.93 6.86
C LYS A 185 -39.60 -4.21 7.19
N GLN A 186 -39.00 -5.38 6.95
CA GLN A 186 -39.63 -6.67 7.25
C GLN A 186 -40.03 -6.78 8.71
N ARG A 187 -39.16 -6.35 9.64
CA ARG A 187 -39.48 -6.30 11.07
C ARG A 187 -40.68 -5.38 11.34
N GLY A 188 -40.72 -4.19 10.74
CA GLY A 188 -41.85 -3.26 10.88
C GLY A 188 -43.17 -3.82 10.35
N ASP A 189 -43.14 -4.51 9.21
CA ASP A 189 -44.32 -5.15 8.61
C ASP A 189 -44.85 -6.30 9.48
N LEU A 190 -43.96 -7.09 10.06
CA LEU A 190 -44.32 -8.16 11.00
C LEU A 190 -44.98 -7.60 12.26
N ILE A 191 -44.39 -6.59 12.89
CA ILE A 191 -44.97 -5.91 14.06
C ILE A 191 -46.35 -5.35 13.71
N SER A 192 -46.48 -4.68 12.56
CA SER A 192 -47.76 -4.11 12.11
C SER A 192 -48.81 -5.19 11.82
N THR A 193 -48.39 -6.37 11.36
CA THR A 193 -49.30 -7.50 11.12
C THR A 193 -49.75 -8.16 12.42
N ILE A 194 -48.85 -8.32 13.40
CA ILE A 194 -49.21 -8.80 14.73
C ILE A 194 -50.21 -7.83 15.37
N ILE A 195 -49.91 -6.52 15.39
CA ILE A 195 -50.79 -5.50 15.95
C ILE A 195 -52.20 -5.57 15.33
N ARG A 196 -52.29 -5.71 14.00
CA ARG A 196 -53.58 -5.82 13.28
C ARG A 196 -54.35 -7.10 13.60
N ASN A 197 -53.68 -8.20 13.92
CA ASN A 197 -54.33 -9.48 14.22
C ASN A 197 -54.64 -9.67 15.72
N THR A 198 -54.07 -8.84 16.59
CA THR A 198 -54.31 -8.87 18.05
C THR A 198 -55.28 -7.80 18.56
N ALA A 199 -55.72 -6.88 17.69
CA ALA A 199 -56.75 -5.87 17.96
C ALA A 199 -58.10 -6.33 17.42
#